data_AF-W6RFY4-F1
#
_entry.id   AF-W6RFY4-F1
#
_cell.length_a   1.000
_cell.length_b   1.000
_cell.length_c   1.000
_cell.angle_alpha   90.00
_cell.angle_beta   90.00
_cell.angle_gamma   90.00
#
_symmetry.space_group_name_H-M   'P 1'
#
loop_
_entity.id
_entity.type
_entity.pdbx_description
1 polymer ?
#
loop_
_entity_poly.entity_id
_entity_poly.type
_entity_poly.pdbx_seq_one_letter_code
_entity_poly.pdbx_strand_id
1 'polypeptide(L)' 'MGDHMATIRKLRGRWQAQVRRRGMKPRCKSFGTKLEGEKWARDLEAPVDRFGAAPVST' A
#
# COMPACT_ATOMS: atom_id res chain seq x y z
N MET A 1 13.47 -12.63 -5.59
CA MET A 1 13.55 -11.16 -5.39
C MET A 1 12.54 -10.49 -6.31
N GLY A 2 11.85 -9.44 -5.82
CA GLY A 2 11.07 -8.48 -6.60
C GLY A 2 9.62 -8.85 -6.92
N ASP A 3 8.65 -8.49 -6.07
CA ASP A 3 7.30 -8.07 -6.53
C ASP A 3 6.51 -7.35 -5.40
N HIS A 4 7.17 -6.39 -4.76
CA HIS A 4 6.49 -5.37 -3.96
C HIS A 4 6.85 -4.06 -4.62
N MET A 5 6.08 -3.70 -5.63
CA MET A 5 6.21 -2.39 -6.23
C MET A 5 4.83 -1.76 -6.22
N ALA A 6 4.60 -0.90 -5.23
CA ALA A 6 3.49 0.02 -5.28
C ALA A 6 3.56 0.83 -6.57
N THR A 7 2.61 0.58 -7.46
CA THR A 7 2.55 1.22 -8.77
C THR A 7 1.67 2.45 -8.67
N ILE A 8 2.21 3.61 -8.99
CA ILE A 8 1.47 4.88 -8.98
C ILE A 8 1.30 5.34 -10.42
N ARG A 9 0.05 5.46 -10.87
CA ARG A 9 -0.30 5.90 -12.22
C ARG A 9 -1.22 7.11 -12.20
N LYS A 10 -1.05 8.03 -13.16
CA LYS A 10 -1.93 9.18 -13.35
C LYS A 10 -3.08 8.81 -14.30
N LEU A 11 -4.32 8.98 -13.87
CA LEU A 11 -5.52 8.70 -14.66
C LEU A 11 -6.47 9.90 -14.61
N ARG A 12 -6.76 10.50 -15.77
CA ARG A 12 -7.76 11.60 -15.94
C ARG A 12 -7.58 12.74 -14.91
N GLY A 13 -6.35 13.16 -14.67
CA GLY A 13 -6.01 14.22 -13.71
C GLY A 13 -5.89 13.79 -12.25
N ARG A 14 -6.17 12.52 -11.93
CA ARG A 14 -6.05 11.96 -10.57
C ARG A 14 -4.89 10.97 -10.51
N TRP A 15 -4.38 10.72 -9.32
CA TRP A 15 -3.31 9.77 -9.08
C TRP A 15 -3.91 8.49 -8.50
N GLN A 16 -3.49 7.33 -8.98
CA GLN A 16 -3.94 6.05 -8.46
C GLN A 16 -2.73 5.24 -8.05
N ALA A 17 -2.65 4.91 -6.76
CA ALA A 17 -1.65 4.02 -6.23
C ALA A 17 -2.25 2.61 -6.11
N GLN A 18 -1.47 1.61 -6.50
CA GLN A 18 -1.82 0.19 -6.41
C GLN A 18 -0.68 -0.55 -5.74
N VAL A 19 -0.95 -1.18 -4.60
CA VAL A 19 0.01 -1.99 -3.87
C VAL A 19 -0.37 -3.46 -4.00
N ARG A 20 0.55 -4.27 -4.52
CA ARG A 20 0.43 -5.72 -4.63
C ARG A 20 1.37 -6.36 -3.62
N ARG A 21 0.82 -7.23 -2.76
CA ARG A 21 1.62 -8.05 -1.85
C ARG A 21 1.28 -9.51 -2.08
N ARG A 22 2.31 -10.33 -2.27
CA ARG A 22 2.15 -11.78 -2.46
C ARG A 22 1.38 -12.37 -1.27
N GLY A 23 0.26 -13.04 -1.55
CA GLY A 23 -0.63 -13.62 -0.53
C GLY A 23 -1.71 -12.68 0.03
N MET A 24 -1.76 -11.41 -0.39
CA MET A 24 -2.81 -10.46 0.02
C MET A 24 -3.55 -9.88 -1.19
N LYS A 25 -4.83 -9.52 -0.99
CA LYS A 25 -5.62 -8.87 -2.04
C LYS A 25 -4.95 -7.57 -2.47
N PRO A 26 -4.82 -7.30 -3.79
CA PRO A 26 -4.24 -6.06 -4.28
C PRO A 26 -5.08 -4.88 -3.78
N ARG A 27 -4.43 -3.87 -3.20
CA ARG A 27 -5.08 -2.65 -2.73
C ARG A 27 -4.88 -1.55 -3.76
N CYS A 28 -5.95 -0.88 -4.15
CA CYS A 28 -5.90 0.29 -5.03
C CYS A 28 -6.63 1.47 -4.39
N LYS A 29 -6.03 2.67 -4.47
CA LYS A 29 -6.61 3.90 -3.96
C LYS A 29 -6.27 5.09 -4.86
N SER A 30 -7.23 5.99 -5.04
CA SER A 30 -7.08 7.21 -5.83
C SER A 30 -6.83 8.43 -4.93
N PHE A 31 -6.00 9.34 -5.40
CA PHE A 31 -5.51 10.55 -4.74
C PHE A 31 -5.63 11.75 -5.68
N GLY A 32 -5.71 12.94 -5.09
CA GLY A 32 -5.68 14.20 -5.84
C GLY A 32 -4.27 14.52 -6.33
N THR A 33 -3.25 14.16 -5.54
CA THR A 33 -1.85 14.48 -5.83
C THR A 33 -0.96 13.23 -5.88
N LYS A 34 0.18 13.33 -6.60
CA LYS A 34 1.19 12.27 -6.67
C LYS A 34 1.75 11.97 -5.28
N LEU A 35 2.03 13.03 -4.52
CA LEU A 35 2.63 12.98 -3.20
C LEU A 35 1.80 12.15 -2.23
N GLU A 36 0.48 12.31 -2.22
CA GLU A 36 -0.42 11.50 -1.39
C GLU A 36 -0.39 10.02 -1.81
N GLY A 37 -0.38 9.75 -3.11
CA GLY A 37 -0.27 8.39 -3.64
C GLY A 37 1.06 7.72 -3.27
N GLU A 38 2.17 8.46 -3.35
CA GLU A 38 3.52 8.02 -2.97
C GLU A 38 3.63 7.77 -1.47
N LYS A 39 3.05 8.64 -0.63
CA LYS A 39 3.02 8.46 0.82
C LYS A 39 2.20 7.23 1.20
N TRP A 40 1.01 7.04 0.62
CA TRP A 40 0.16 5.89 0.90
C TRP A 40 0.77 4.56 0.40
N ALA A 41 1.40 4.59 -0.78
CA ALA A 41 2.17 3.46 -1.30
C ALA A 41 3.28 3.04 -0.33
N ARG A 42 4.11 3.99 0.10
CA ARG A 42 5.15 3.74 1.11
C ARG A 42 4.59 3.27 2.45
N ASP A 43 3.48 3.83 2.92
CA ASP A 43 2.85 3.44 4.19
C ASP A 43 2.29 2.01 4.15
N LEU A 44 1.77 1.58 3.00
CA LEU A 44 1.30 0.21 2.79
C LEU A 44 2.40 -0.82 2.53
N GLU A 45 3.50 -0.40 1.89
CA GLU A 45 4.69 -1.23 1.66
C GLU A 45 5.63 -1.27 2.85
N ALA A 46 5.64 -0.20 3.66
CA ALA A 46 6.30 -0.20 4.95
C ALA A 46 5.78 -1.43 5.71
N PRO A 47 6.68 -2.18 6.37
CA PRO A 47 6.25 -3.23 7.28
C PRO A 47 5.36 -2.54 8.31
N VAL A 48 4.05 -2.73 8.17
CA VAL A 48 3.08 -2.37 9.19
C VAL A 48 3.41 -3.27 10.36
N ASP A 49 4.30 -2.79 11.23
CA ASP A 49 4.50 -3.29 12.59
C ASP A 49 3.24 -2.95 13.38
N ARG A 50 2.14 -3.60 13.00
CA ARG A 50 0.88 -3.61 13.73
C ARG A 50 0.49 -5.07 13.90
N PHE A 51 1.45 -5.86 14.36
CA PHE A 51 1.16 -7.04 15.17
C PHE A 51 1.49 -6.67 16.62
N GLY A 52 0.79 -5.66 17.14
CA GLY A 52 0.57 -5.58 18.57
C GLY A 52 -0.34 -6.73 18.95
N ALA A 53 0.18 -7.62 19.79
CA ALA A 53 -0.58 -8.50 20.68
C ALA A 53 -1.69 -9.35 20.04
N ALA A 54 -1.38 -10.62 19.75
CA ALA A 54 -2.27 -11.64 20.27
C ALA A 54 -2.01 -11.69 21.79
N PRO A 55 -2.96 -11.37 22.68
CA PRO A 55 -2.79 -11.76 24.07
C PRO A 55 -2.70 -13.29 24.09
N VAL A 56 -1.66 -13.77 24.73
CA VAL A 56 -1.57 -15.13 25.27
C VAL A 56 -2.93 -15.54 25.84
N SER A 57 -3.53 -16.58 25.29
CA SER A 57 -4.52 -17.43 25.95
C SER A 57 -4.67 -18.73 25.16
N THR A 58 -3.76 -19.67 25.42
CA THR A 58 -4.03 -21.02 25.96
C THR A 58 -2.70 -21.73 26.14
#